data_AF-A0AAU4VWG1-F1
#
_entry.id   AF-A0AAU4VWG1-F1
#
_cell.length_a   1.000
_cell.length_b   1.000
_cell.length_c   1.000
_cell.angle_alpha   90.00
_cell.angle_beta   90.00
_cell.angle_gamma   90.00
#
_symmetry.space_group_name_H-M   'P 1'
#
loop_
_entity.id
_entity.type
_entity.pdbx_description
1 polymer ?
#
loop_
_entity_poly.entity_id
_entity_poly.type
_entity_poly.pdbx_seq_one_letter_code
_entity_poly.pdbx_strand_id
1 'polypeptide(L)'
;MARRKNTSCAGIGCAGYLLLNAVALVGVLLALPVLLPDLMAQQTPPVKVEGAGQWAVVYGVPVVVACALVALAGRGGRVVWWMFLVRVAVLLAAVAVAAGYAEGRAAAAPWNVRMCVEACAAGFAALVVFLGVRRWDEAIGARPRPGEVWLAMVPLREDPQRQLRHYCVVLATGPGGARVAQITSKDKDGRRDHIRIPNHGWDEVSGRPHWVEIGREPRVVPYRKFLKFRPQGPCPEAVWAQLRDRLPAGPGSVPAPRAPVPPLLKRILRSYRG
;
A
#
# COMPACT_ATOMS: atom_id res chain seq x y z
N MET A 1 -21.94 25.07 12.12
CA MET A 1 -22.06 24.69 10.69
C MET A 1 -21.96 23.17 10.54
N ALA A 2 -23.09 22.47 10.43
CA ALA A 2 -23.13 21.03 10.23
C ALA A 2 -22.98 20.72 8.73
N ARG A 3 -21.92 19.99 8.37
CA ARG A 3 -21.63 19.57 6.99
C ARG A 3 -22.65 18.48 6.59
N ARG A 4 -23.76 18.86 5.95
CA ARG A 4 -24.69 17.90 5.32
C ARG A 4 -23.93 17.11 4.25
N LYS A 5 -23.76 15.80 4.46
CA LYS A 5 -23.35 14.86 3.40
C LYS A 5 -24.59 14.58 2.54
N ASN A 6 -24.79 15.39 1.51
CA ASN A 6 -25.78 15.13 0.47
C ASN A 6 -25.23 14.05 -0.48
N THR A 7 -25.17 12.79 -0.05
CA THR A 7 -25.12 11.67 -1.00
C THR A 7 -26.53 11.46 -1.52
N SER A 8 -26.88 12.15 -2.60
CA SER A 8 -28.14 11.93 -3.32
C SER A 8 -28.25 10.47 -3.75
N CYS A 9 -29.43 9.86 -3.62
CA CYS A 9 -29.71 8.49 -4.08
C CYS A 9 -29.32 8.28 -5.55
N ALA A 10 -29.40 9.33 -6.38
CA ALA A 10 -28.94 9.31 -7.77
C ALA A 10 -27.41 9.09 -7.89
N GLY A 11 -26.62 9.62 -6.96
CA GLY A 11 -25.17 9.41 -6.93
C GLY A 11 -24.77 7.99 -6.55
N ILE A 12 -25.55 7.34 -5.67
CA ILE A 12 -25.34 5.92 -5.31
C ILE A 12 -25.68 5.01 -6.50
N GLY A 13 -26.78 5.28 -7.19
CA GLY A 13 -27.17 4.53 -8.39
C GLY A 13 -26.15 4.64 -9.52
N CYS A 14 -25.66 5.85 -9.80
CA CYS A 14 -24.63 6.08 -10.81
C CYS A 14 -23.32 5.35 -10.48
N ALA A 15 -22.84 5.45 -9.23
CA ALA A 15 -21.64 4.75 -8.80
C ALA A 15 -21.78 3.22 -8.89
N GLY A 16 -22.94 2.68 -8.50
CA GLY A 16 -23.23 1.24 -8.63
C GLY A 16 -23.23 0.76 -10.08
N TYR A 17 -23.85 1.52 -10.99
CA TYR A 17 -23.86 1.20 -12.42
C TYR A 17 -22.46 1.22 -13.03
N LEU A 18 -21.64 2.25 -12.72
CA LEU A 18 -20.27 2.32 -13.20
C LEU A 18 -19.41 1.17 -12.66
N LEU A 19 -19.60 0.80 -11.39
CA LEU A 19 -18.91 -0.35 -10.80
C LEU A 19 -19.30 -1.65 -11.51
N LEU A 20 -20.60 -1.86 -11.78
CA LEU A 20 -21.07 -3.05 -12.48
C LEU A 20 -20.45 -3.16 -13.88
N ASN A 21 -20.44 -2.07 -14.65
CA ASN A 21 -19.82 -2.04 -15.97
C ASN A 21 -18.31 -2.28 -15.90
N ALA A 22 -17.62 -1.69 -14.93
CA ALA A 22 -16.20 -1.92 -14.73
C ALA A 22 -15.91 -3.38 -14.38
N VAL A 23 -16.71 -4.00 -13.52
CA VAL A 23 -16.60 -5.42 -13.15
C VAL A 23 -16.80 -6.31 -14.37
N ALA A 24 -17.83 -6.06 -15.18
CA ALA A 24 -18.09 -6.83 -16.39
C ALA A 24 -16.95 -6.69 -17.42
N LEU A 25 -16.49 -5.46 -17.69
CA LEU A 25 -15.41 -5.20 -18.63
C LEU A 25 -14.09 -5.86 -18.19
N VAL A 26 -13.72 -5.70 -16.92
CA VAL A 26 -12.54 -6.35 -16.34
C VAL A 26 -12.67 -7.87 -16.41
N GLY A 27 -13.86 -8.39 -16.12
CA GLY A 27 -14.17 -9.81 -16.22
C GLY A 27 -13.94 -10.38 -17.62
N VAL A 28 -14.44 -9.72 -18.66
CA VAL A 28 -14.22 -10.11 -20.06
C VAL A 28 -12.72 -10.15 -20.38
N LEU A 29 -11.98 -9.10 -20.03
CA LEU A 29 -10.54 -9.01 -20.34
C LEU A 29 -9.72 -10.07 -19.62
N LEU A 30 -10.10 -10.43 -18.40
CA LEU A 30 -9.40 -11.44 -17.60
C LEU A 30 -9.78 -12.87 -18.01
N ALA A 31 -11.01 -13.07 -18.48
CA ALA A 31 -11.53 -14.38 -18.91
C ALA A 31 -11.25 -14.71 -20.39
N LEU A 32 -10.52 -13.85 -21.13
CA LEU A 32 -10.18 -14.09 -22.54
C LEU A 32 -9.65 -15.50 -22.85
N PRO A 33 -8.79 -16.13 -22.03
CA PRO A 33 -8.30 -17.49 -22.31
C PRO A 33 -9.39 -18.56 -22.31
N VAL A 34 -10.52 -18.31 -21.65
CA VAL A 34 -11.69 -19.20 -21.59
C VAL A 34 -12.71 -18.80 -22.67
N LEU A 35 -13.03 -17.51 -22.75
CA LEU A 35 -14.09 -17.00 -23.63
C LEU A 35 -13.72 -17.06 -25.11
N LEU A 36 -12.47 -16.75 -25.46
CA LEU A 36 -12.10 -16.56 -26.87
C LEU A 36 -12.10 -17.87 -27.67
N PRO A 37 -11.51 -18.99 -27.20
CA PRO A 37 -11.58 -20.26 -27.93
C PRO A 37 -13.02 -20.69 -28.22
N ASP A 38 -13.91 -20.52 -27.24
CA ASP A 38 -15.32 -20.86 -27.35
C ASP A 38 -16.08 -19.98 -28.36
N LEU A 39 -15.82 -18.68 -28.35
CA LEU A 39 -16.38 -17.75 -29.34
C LEU A 39 -15.92 -18.08 -30.76
N MET A 40 -14.64 -18.36 -30.94
CA MET A 40 -14.08 -18.63 -32.26
C MET A 40 -14.58 -19.96 -32.83
N ALA A 41 -14.81 -20.96 -31.96
CA ALA A 41 -15.42 -22.23 -32.35
C ALA A 41 -16.87 -22.09 -32.85
N GLN A 42 -17.59 -21.05 -32.44
CA GLN A 42 -18.98 -20.78 -32.85
C GLN A 42 -19.10 -19.99 -34.16
N GLN A 43 -18.00 -19.47 -34.71
CA GLN A 43 -18.01 -18.76 -35.98
C GLN A 43 -18.21 -19.73 -37.16
N THR A 44 -18.78 -19.24 -38.26
CA THR A 44 -18.96 -20.00 -39.51
C THR A 44 -18.23 -19.29 -40.65
N PRO A 45 -17.08 -19.80 -41.13
CA PRO A 45 -16.39 -21.01 -40.68
C PRO A 45 -15.70 -20.84 -39.30
N PRO A 46 -15.47 -21.93 -38.54
CA PRO A 46 -14.78 -21.85 -37.26
C PRO A 46 -13.35 -21.32 -37.43
N VAL A 47 -13.00 -20.31 -36.64
CA VAL A 47 -11.66 -19.73 -36.64
C VAL A 47 -10.87 -20.36 -35.50
N LYS A 48 -9.58 -20.63 -35.71
CA LYS A 48 -8.70 -21.12 -34.64
C LYS A 48 -7.69 -20.05 -34.28
N VAL A 49 -7.27 -20.02 -33.02
CA VAL A 49 -6.15 -19.19 -32.57
C VAL A 49 -4.86 -19.83 -33.11
N GLU A 50 -4.31 -19.25 -34.16
CA GLU A 50 -3.12 -19.75 -34.86
C GLU A 50 -1.94 -18.78 -34.68
N GLY A 51 -0.79 -19.36 -34.33
CA GLY A 51 0.46 -18.62 -34.19
C GLY A 51 0.72 -18.06 -32.78
N ALA A 52 2.01 -17.95 -32.45
CA ALA A 52 2.48 -17.52 -31.14
C ALA A 52 2.00 -16.10 -30.76
N GLY A 53 1.85 -15.20 -31.75
CA GLY A 53 1.40 -13.83 -31.52
C GLY A 53 -0.05 -13.74 -31.02
N GLN A 54 -0.96 -14.56 -31.55
CA GLN A 54 -2.36 -14.55 -31.11
C GLN A 54 -2.49 -15.10 -29.69
N TRP A 55 -1.81 -16.21 -29.38
CA TRP A 55 -1.74 -16.74 -28.02
C TRP A 55 -1.10 -15.76 -27.03
N ALA A 56 -0.08 -15.01 -27.46
CA ALA A 56 0.50 -13.95 -26.63
C ALA A 56 -0.51 -12.85 -26.29
N VAL A 57 -1.44 -12.51 -27.19
CA VAL A 57 -2.52 -11.56 -26.89
C VAL A 57 -3.52 -12.16 -25.91
N VAL A 58 -3.99 -13.40 -26.16
CA VAL A 58 -4.99 -14.09 -25.33
C VAL A 58 -4.56 -14.21 -23.88
N TYR A 59 -3.30 -14.56 -23.63
CA TYR A 59 -2.77 -14.68 -22.27
C TYR A 59 -2.11 -13.40 -21.75
N GLY A 60 -1.56 -12.56 -22.63
CA GLY A 60 -0.89 -11.32 -22.25
C GLY A 60 -1.85 -10.27 -21.72
N VAL A 61 -3.03 -10.11 -22.33
CA VAL A 61 -4.04 -9.14 -21.88
C VAL A 61 -4.49 -9.41 -20.43
N PRO A 62 -4.91 -10.63 -20.04
CA PRO A 62 -5.21 -10.95 -18.65
C PRO A 62 -4.08 -10.63 -17.68
N VAL A 63 -2.83 -10.97 -18.05
CA VAL A 63 -1.66 -10.71 -17.20
C VAL A 63 -1.44 -9.21 -17.00
N VAL A 64 -1.54 -8.40 -18.06
CA VAL A 64 -1.39 -6.94 -17.99
C VAL A 64 -2.50 -6.33 -17.12
N VAL A 65 -3.75 -6.76 -17.32
CA VAL A 65 -4.89 -6.29 -16.52
C VAL A 65 -4.73 -6.67 -15.05
N ALA A 66 -4.33 -7.91 -14.75
CA ALA A 66 -4.05 -8.37 -13.39
C ALA A 66 -2.94 -7.54 -12.73
N CYS A 67 -1.83 -7.29 -13.42
CA CYS A 67 -0.75 -6.41 -12.97
C CYS A 67 -1.26 -5.00 -12.66
N ALA A 68 -2.08 -4.42 -13.54
CA ALA A 68 -2.65 -3.08 -13.34
C ALA A 68 -3.56 -3.03 -12.11
N LEU A 69 -4.43 -4.02 -11.92
CA LEU A 69 -5.32 -4.12 -10.76
C LEU A 69 -4.55 -4.28 -9.45
N VAL A 70 -3.53 -5.13 -9.41
CA VAL A 70 -2.67 -5.32 -8.23
C VAL A 70 -1.89 -4.05 -7.92
N ALA A 71 -1.35 -3.36 -8.94
CA ALA A 71 -0.66 -2.09 -8.77
C ALA A 71 -1.61 -1.00 -8.23
N LEU A 72 -2.83 -0.93 -8.76
CA LEU A 72 -3.88 -0.03 -8.28
C LEU A 72 -4.29 -0.32 -6.84
N ALA A 73 -4.42 -1.60 -6.47
CA ALA A 73 -4.75 -2.02 -5.11
C ALA A 73 -3.65 -1.66 -4.11
N GLY A 74 -2.38 -1.80 -4.51
CA GLY A 74 -1.21 -1.57 -3.66
C GLY A 74 -0.68 -0.13 -3.63
N ARG A 75 -1.37 0.85 -4.25
CA ARG A 75 -0.96 2.27 -4.25
C ARG A 75 -0.95 2.84 -2.81
N GLY A 76 0.18 2.67 -2.12
CA GLY A 76 0.40 3.19 -0.76
C GLY A 76 1.36 2.37 0.11
N GLY A 77 1.60 1.11 -0.20
CA GLY A 77 2.57 0.26 0.51
C GLY A 77 3.85 0.06 -0.30
N ARG A 78 5.04 0.16 0.33
CA ARG A 78 6.23 -0.48 -0.30
C ARG A 78 6.13 -1.97 0.01
N VAL A 79 5.57 -2.71 -0.92
CA VAL A 79 5.51 -4.17 -0.87
C VAL A 79 6.79 -4.72 -1.49
N VAL A 80 7.35 -5.79 -0.93
CA VAL A 80 8.50 -6.47 -1.56
C VAL A 80 8.07 -6.98 -2.94
N TRP A 81 8.91 -6.80 -3.96
CA TRP A 81 8.54 -7.06 -5.37
C TRP A 81 8.00 -8.49 -5.62
N TRP A 82 8.48 -9.51 -4.91
CA TRP A 82 7.97 -10.89 -5.07
C TRP A 82 6.50 -11.02 -4.65
N MET A 83 6.05 -10.22 -3.69
CA MET A 83 4.68 -10.27 -3.19
C MET A 83 3.70 -9.57 -4.14
N PHE A 84 4.20 -8.70 -5.03
CA PHE A 84 3.45 -8.25 -6.21
C PHE A 84 3.14 -9.43 -7.13
N LEU A 85 4.15 -10.25 -7.46
CA LEU A 85 3.97 -11.44 -8.32
C LEU A 85 3.00 -12.45 -7.70
N VAL A 86 3.11 -12.72 -6.39
CA VAL A 86 2.18 -13.61 -5.68
C VAL A 86 0.75 -13.09 -5.79
N ARG A 87 0.51 -11.78 -5.64
CA ARG A 87 -0.84 -11.21 -5.78
C ARG A 87 -1.38 -11.33 -7.19
N VAL A 88 -0.54 -11.12 -8.20
CA VAL A 88 -0.92 -11.32 -9.61
C VAL A 88 -1.29 -12.78 -9.86
N ALA A 89 -0.49 -13.73 -9.37
CA ALA A 89 -0.76 -15.16 -9.50
C ALA A 89 -2.07 -15.57 -8.79
N VAL A 90 -2.29 -15.09 -7.56
CA VAL A 90 -3.54 -15.34 -6.80
C VAL A 90 -4.75 -14.77 -7.54
N LEU A 91 -4.66 -13.56 -8.08
CA LEU A 91 -5.74 -12.95 -8.85
C LEU A 91 -6.08 -13.79 -10.08
N LEU A 92 -5.08 -14.14 -10.89
CA LEU A 92 -5.28 -14.96 -12.09
C LEU A 92 -5.84 -16.34 -11.76
N ALA A 93 -5.35 -16.99 -10.70
CA ALA A 93 -5.86 -18.29 -10.25
C ALA A 93 -7.33 -18.19 -9.79
N ALA A 94 -7.66 -17.17 -8.99
CA ALA A 94 -9.04 -16.95 -8.53
C ALA A 94 -10.00 -16.71 -9.69
N VAL A 95 -9.58 -15.92 -10.69
CA VAL A 95 -10.34 -15.69 -11.91
C VAL A 95 -10.55 -16.98 -12.69
N ALA A 96 -9.49 -17.76 -12.93
CA ALA A 96 -9.58 -19.00 -13.69
C ALA A 96 -10.51 -20.02 -13.01
N VAL A 97 -10.42 -20.15 -11.69
CA VAL A 97 -11.31 -21.01 -10.90
C VAL A 97 -12.77 -20.53 -10.99
N ALA A 98 -13.01 -19.22 -10.87
CA ALA A 98 -14.36 -18.67 -10.94
C ALA A 98 -14.99 -18.82 -12.34
N ALA A 99 -14.21 -18.57 -13.39
CA ALA A 99 -14.65 -18.72 -14.78
C ALA A 99 -14.97 -20.20 -15.10
N GLY A 100 -14.06 -21.13 -14.79
CA GLY A 100 -14.31 -22.56 -15.04
C GLY A 100 -15.47 -23.13 -14.22
N TYR A 101 -15.66 -22.63 -12.99
CA TYR A 101 -16.83 -23.00 -12.19
C TYR A 101 -18.15 -22.47 -12.79
N ALA A 102 -18.13 -21.25 -13.32
CA ALA A 102 -19.27 -20.64 -14.00
C ALA A 102 -19.62 -21.36 -15.30
N GLU A 103 -18.61 -21.72 -16.09
CA GLU A 103 -18.75 -22.50 -17.33
C GLU A 103 -19.46 -23.83 -17.06
N GLY A 104 -18.99 -24.60 -16.08
CA GLY A 104 -19.60 -25.88 -15.70
C GLY A 104 -21.06 -25.74 -15.23
N ARG A 105 -21.43 -24.60 -14.65
CA ARG A 105 -22.81 -24.29 -14.21
C ARG A 105 -23.71 -23.79 -15.35
N ALA A 106 -23.13 -23.15 -16.36
CA ALA A 106 -23.85 -22.54 -17.47
C ALA A 106 -23.70 -23.33 -18.79
N ALA A 107 -23.18 -24.56 -18.76
CA ALA A 107 -22.90 -25.36 -19.94
C ALA A 107 -24.12 -25.60 -20.86
N ALA A 108 -25.33 -25.70 -20.29
CA ALA A 108 -26.57 -25.88 -21.03
C ALA A 108 -27.23 -24.55 -21.48
N ALA A 109 -26.68 -23.40 -21.07
CA ALA A 109 -27.23 -22.10 -21.39
C ALA A 109 -26.83 -21.65 -22.80
N PRO A 110 -27.61 -20.76 -23.44
CA PRO A 110 -27.21 -20.09 -24.67
C PRO A 110 -25.85 -19.39 -24.51
N TRP A 111 -25.06 -19.34 -25.59
CA TRP A 111 -23.67 -18.88 -25.56
C TRP A 111 -23.51 -17.47 -24.98
N ASN A 112 -24.45 -16.57 -25.27
CA ASN A 112 -24.44 -15.19 -24.77
C ASN A 112 -24.68 -15.12 -23.26
N VAL A 113 -25.56 -15.98 -22.72
CA VAL A 113 -25.82 -16.08 -21.28
C VAL A 113 -24.60 -16.66 -20.58
N ARG A 114 -24.05 -17.75 -21.12
CA ARG A 114 -22.85 -18.41 -20.60
C ARG A 114 -21.66 -17.43 -20.51
N MET A 115 -21.35 -16.73 -21.60
CA MET A 115 -20.31 -15.70 -21.62
C MET A 115 -20.53 -14.59 -20.59
N CYS A 116 -21.78 -14.13 -20.43
CA CYS A 116 -22.10 -13.10 -19.46
C CYS A 116 -21.85 -13.60 -18.03
N VAL A 117 -22.24 -14.83 -17.72
CA VAL A 117 -22.05 -15.44 -16.40
C VAL A 117 -20.57 -15.65 -16.09
N GLU A 118 -19.78 -16.16 -17.04
CA GLU A 118 -18.33 -16.35 -16.90
C GLU A 118 -17.60 -15.03 -16.70
N ALA A 119 -17.89 -14.02 -17.54
CA ALA A 119 -17.31 -12.70 -17.39
C ALA A 119 -17.68 -12.05 -16.05
N CYS A 120 -18.94 -12.15 -15.62
CA CYS A 120 -19.36 -11.63 -14.31
C CYS A 120 -18.67 -12.36 -13.16
N ALA A 121 -18.51 -13.69 -13.24
CA ALA A 121 -17.81 -14.48 -12.22
C ALA A 121 -16.32 -14.08 -12.13
N ALA A 122 -15.64 -13.97 -13.28
CA ALA A 122 -14.26 -13.50 -13.37
C ALA A 122 -14.08 -12.08 -12.79
N GLY A 123 -14.95 -11.15 -13.20
CA GLY A 123 -14.93 -9.77 -12.71
C GLY A 123 -15.17 -9.68 -11.20
N PHE A 124 -16.12 -10.46 -10.69
CA PHE A 124 -16.42 -10.50 -9.26
C PHE A 124 -15.26 -11.10 -8.45
N ALA A 125 -14.65 -12.19 -8.92
CA ALA A 125 -13.47 -12.78 -8.29
C ALA A 125 -12.31 -11.78 -8.24
N ALA A 126 -12.06 -11.06 -9.35
CA ALA A 126 -11.05 -10.01 -9.41
C ALA A 126 -11.35 -8.87 -8.42
N LEU A 127 -12.61 -8.44 -8.30
CA LEU A 127 -13.04 -7.43 -7.34
C LEU A 127 -12.81 -7.88 -5.89
N VAL A 128 -13.16 -9.13 -5.55
CA VAL A 128 -12.94 -9.69 -4.21
C VAL A 128 -11.46 -9.72 -3.87
N VAL A 129 -10.60 -10.19 -4.78
CA VAL A 129 -9.14 -10.17 -4.57
C VAL A 129 -8.62 -8.75 -4.45
N PHE A 130 -9.06 -7.82 -5.30
CA PHE A 130 -8.68 -6.41 -5.25
C PHE A 130 -9.02 -5.78 -3.90
N LEU A 131 -10.25 -5.96 -3.42
CA LEU A 131 -10.70 -5.46 -2.12
C LEU A 131 -9.95 -6.14 -0.96
N GLY A 132 -9.70 -7.45 -1.06
CA GLY A 132 -8.93 -8.20 -0.08
C GLY A 132 -7.50 -7.68 0.03
N VAL A 133 -6.82 -7.45 -1.08
CA VAL A 133 -5.47 -6.87 -1.11
C VAL A 133 -5.46 -5.47 -0.50
N ARG A 134 -6.40 -4.60 -0.89
CA ARG A 134 -6.51 -3.25 -0.30
C ARG A 134 -6.71 -3.30 1.20
N ARG A 135 -7.64 -4.14 1.65
CA ARG A 135 -7.98 -4.28 3.07
C ARG A 135 -6.84 -4.91 3.88
N TRP A 136 -6.10 -5.83 3.28
CA TRP A 136 -4.90 -6.42 3.86
C TRP A 136 -3.79 -5.38 4.00
N ASP A 137 -3.55 -4.55 2.97
CA ASP A 137 -2.58 -3.46 3.03
C ASP A 137 -2.98 -2.39 4.06
N GLU A 138 -4.28 -2.09 4.19
CA GLU A 138 -4.83 -1.24 5.25
C GLU A 138 -4.66 -1.86 6.65
N ALA A 139 -4.91 -3.16 6.79
CA ALA A 139 -4.85 -3.87 8.08
C ALA A 139 -3.41 -4.08 8.56
N ILE A 140 -2.48 -4.37 7.64
CA ILE A 140 -1.05 -4.42 7.96
C ILE A 140 -0.53 -3.02 8.26
N GLY A 141 -1.13 -2.00 7.64
CA GLY A 141 -0.70 -0.60 7.72
C GLY A 141 0.67 -0.43 7.06
N ALA A 142 0.88 0.67 6.33
CA ALA A 142 2.25 1.07 6.06
C ALA A 142 2.90 1.32 7.42
N ARG A 143 3.87 0.48 7.83
CA ARG A 143 4.61 0.71 9.08
C ARG A 143 5.15 2.15 9.02
N PRO A 144 4.82 3.01 10.00
CA PRO A 144 5.27 4.39 10.03
C PRO A 144 6.77 4.45 9.85
N ARG A 145 7.30 5.30 8.97
CA ARG A 145 8.73 5.38 8.70
C ARG A 145 9.36 6.62 9.33
N PRO A 146 10.67 6.57 9.67
CA PRO A 146 11.40 7.74 10.11
C PRO A 146 11.21 8.91 9.13
N GLY A 147 10.88 10.08 9.66
CA GLY A 147 10.63 11.30 8.89
C GLY A 147 9.20 11.47 8.39
N GLU A 148 8.28 10.56 8.69
CA GLU A 148 6.85 10.74 8.35
C GLU A 148 6.06 11.38 9.50
N VAL A 149 5.05 12.19 9.15
CA VAL A 149 4.09 12.76 10.10
C VAL A 149 2.83 11.90 10.14
N TRP A 150 2.42 11.52 11.35
CA TRP A 150 1.29 10.62 11.58
C TRP A 150 0.34 11.16 12.64
N LEU A 151 -0.91 10.70 12.58
CA LEU A 151 -1.88 10.89 13.65
C LEU A 151 -1.94 9.63 14.51
N ALA A 152 -1.69 9.74 15.81
CA ALA A 152 -1.65 8.59 16.71
C ALA A 152 -2.21 8.92 18.11
N MET A 153 -2.47 7.87 18.89
CA MET A 153 -2.67 7.96 20.35
C MET A 153 -1.30 8.00 21.02
N VAL A 154 -0.82 9.21 21.30
CA VAL A 154 0.51 9.45 21.89
C VAL A 154 0.37 9.49 23.42
N PRO A 155 1.17 8.71 24.17
CA PRO A 155 1.20 8.79 25.64
C PRO A 155 1.54 10.21 26.12
N LEU A 156 0.91 10.64 27.21
CA LEU A 156 1.30 11.85 27.92
C LEU A 156 2.64 11.63 28.63
N ARG A 157 3.42 12.70 28.84
CA ARG A 157 4.68 12.57 29.59
C ARG A 157 4.43 12.46 31.08
N GLU A 158 3.43 13.20 31.56
CA GLU A 158 3.05 13.25 32.97
C GLU A 158 2.42 11.94 33.43
N ASP A 159 1.76 11.23 32.51
CA ASP A 159 1.09 9.97 32.76
C ASP A 159 1.12 9.07 31.51
N PRO A 160 2.05 8.10 31.43
CA PRO A 160 2.16 7.18 30.30
C PRO A 160 0.94 6.28 30.10
N GLN A 161 0.09 6.09 31.12
CA GLN A 161 -1.16 5.32 30.98
C GLN A 161 -2.22 6.10 30.21
N ARG A 162 -2.16 7.44 30.25
CA ARG A 162 -3.06 8.31 29.49
C ARG A 162 -2.47 8.62 28.13
N GLN A 163 -3.30 8.45 27.10
CA GLN A 163 -2.95 8.70 25.71
C GLN A 163 -3.90 9.72 25.13
N LEU A 164 -3.38 10.66 24.35
CA LEU A 164 -4.17 11.65 23.63
C LEU A 164 -3.92 11.55 22.13
N ARG A 165 -4.93 11.92 21.36
CA ARG A 165 -4.83 12.01 19.89
C ARG A 165 -3.97 13.20 19.52
N HIS A 166 -2.78 12.94 18.98
CA HIS A 166 -1.85 13.97 18.52
C HIS A 166 -1.23 13.62 17.18
N TYR A 167 -0.85 14.66 16.43
CA TYR A 167 0.12 14.48 15.38
C TYR A 167 1.50 14.21 15.98
N CYS A 168 2.30 13.41 15.31
CA CYS A 168 3.66 13.10 15.73
C CYS A 168 4.58 12.86 14.52
N VAL A 169 5.86 13.17 14.68
CA VAL A 169 6.91 12.80 13.72
C VAL A 169 7.51 11.48 14.15
N VAL A 170 7.56 10.51 13.26
CA VAL A 170 8.22 9.23 13.51
C VAL A 170 9.73 9.45 13.44
N LEU A 171 10.42 9.15 14.55
CA LEU A 171 11.87 9.31 14.67
C LEU A 171 12.61 8.01 14.35
N ALA A 172 12.07 6.88 14.80
CA ALA A 172 12.63 5.56 14.54
C ALA A 172 11.56 4.48 14.69
N THR A 173 11.77 3.35 14.03
CA THR A 173 10.91 2.16 14.13
C THR A 173 11.63 1.05 14.87
N GLY A 174 10.91 0.32 15.73
CA GLY A 174 11.40 -0.88 16.40
C GLY A 174 10.37 -2.01 16.39
N PRO A 175 10.71 -3.17 16.96
CA PRO A 175 9.82 -4.33 17.00
C PRO A 175 8.53 -4.09 17.80
N GLY A 176 8.57 -3.27 18.86
CA GLY A 176 7.41 -2.97 19.72
C GLY A 176 6.57 -1.75 19.32
N GLY A 177 7.02 -0.96 18.34
CA GLY A 177 6.36 0.28 17.94
C GLY A 177 7.32 1.30 17.35
N ALA A 178 6.83 2.52 17.15
CA ALA A 178 7.61 3.65 16.67
C ALA A 178 7.98 4.59 17.81
N ARG A 179 9.22 5.08 17.81
CA ARG A 179 9.65 6.22 18.63
C ARG A 179 9.23 7.50 17.91
N VAL A 180 8.51 8.38 18.59
CA VAL A 180 7.92 9.57 17.99
C VAL A 180 8.18 10.84 18.81
N ALA A 181 8.23 11.98 18.13
CA ALA A 181 8.15 13.30 18.72
C ALA A 181 6.72 13.85 18.55
N GLN A 182 6.13 14.36 19.63
CA GLN A 182 4.77 14.92 19.59
C GLN A 182 4.77 16.28 18.86
N ILE A 183 3.73 16.52 18.08
CA ILE A 183 3.42 17.82 17.48
C ILE A 183 2.26 18.46 18.25
N THR A 184 2.39 19.76 18.52
CA THR A 184 1.38 20.61 19.16
C THR A 184 1.03 21.79 18.26
N SER A 185 -0.23 22.23 18.30
CA SER A 185 -0.71 23.47 17.69
C SER A 185 -0.76 24.65 18.66
N LYS A 186 -0.45 24.42 19.95
CA LYS A 186 -0.25 25.49 20.93
C LYS A 186 1.08 26.17 20.68
N ASP A 187 1.09 27.49 20.77
CA ASP A 187 2.30 28.29 20.62
C ASP A 187 3.39 27.90 21.61
N LYS A 188 4.61 27.76 21.07
CA LYS A 188 5.85 27.41 21.77
C LYS A 188 7.04 28.24 21.27
N ASP A 189 6.79 29.35 20.58
CA ASP A 189 7.85 30.27 20.19
C ASP A 189 8.63 30.75 21.44
N GLY A 190 9.94 30.93 21.27
CA GLY A 190 10.86 31.25 22.37
C GLY A 190 11.24 30.08 23.29
N ARG A 191 10.60 28.91 23.16
CA ARG A 191 10.98 27.73 23.95
C ARG A 191 12.09 26.91 23.27
N ARG A 192 13.12 26.55 24.04
CA ARG A 192 14.26 25.75 23.56
C ARG A 192 13.95 24.26 23.33
N ASP A 193 12.83 23.77 23.86
CA ASP A 193 12.41 22.37 23.77
C ASP A 193 11.41 22.12 22.63
N HIS A 194 11.19 23.09 21.74
CA HIS A 194 10.30 22.97 20.60
C HIS A 194 10.94 23.61 19.36
N ILE A 195 10.66 23.05 18.19
CA ILE A 195 10.96 23.70 16.91
C ILE A 195 9.66 23.88 16.14
N ARG A 196 9.51 25.05 15.53
CA ARG A 196 8.38 25.33 14.65
C ARG A 196 8.49 24.46 13.39
N ILE A 197 7.38 23.83 13.01
CA ILE A 197 7.31 22.97 11.82
C ILE A 197 6.44 23.66 10.75
N PRO A 198 6.98 23.91 9.54
CA PRO A 198 6.17 24.38 8.42
C PRO A 198 5.08 23.36 8.05
N ASN A 199 3.89 23.85 7.71
CA ASN A 199 2.72 23.02 7.44
C ASN A 199 2.69 22.37 6.04
N HIS A 200 3.47 22.92 5.10
CA HIS A 200 3.44 22.50 3.70
C HIS A 200 3.72 21.00 3.55
N GLY A 201 2.86 20.29 2.82
CA GLY A 201 3.01 18.88 2.51
C GLY A 201 2.53 17.90 3.59
N TRP A 202 2.10 18.35 4.77
CA TRP A 202 1.52 17.46 5.79
C TRP A 202 0.25 18.01 6.50
N ASP A 203 0.06 19.33 6.56
CA ASP A 203 -1.15 19.97 7.11
C ASP A 203 -1.51 21.27 6.38
N GLU A 204 -2.13 21.13 5.21
CA GLU A 204 -2.58 22.27 4.39
C GLU A 204 -3.93 22.87 4.82
N VAL A 205 -4.60 22.26 5.81
CA VAL A 205 -6.00 22.57 6.11
C VAL A 205 -6.16 23.41 7.37
N SER A 206 -5.35 23.19 8.40
CA SER A 206 -5.58 23.83 9.69
C SER A 206 -5.36 25.35 9.69
N GLY A 207 -4.47 25.84 8.80
CA GLY A 207 -4.00 27.23 8.79
C GLY A 207 -3.26 27.67 10.06
N ARG A 208 -2.94 26.73 10.98
CA ARG A 208 -2.32 27.05 12.27
C ARG A 208 -0.85 26.67 12.26
N PRO A 209 0.04 27.48 12.86
CA PRO A 209 1.42 27.04 13.09
C PRO A 209 1.47 25.84 14.04
N HIS A 210 2.50 25.02 13.88
CA HIS A 210 2.73 23.85 14.69
C HIS A 210 4.17 23.84 15.21
N TRP A 211 4.37 23.10 16.30
CA TRP A 211 5.67 22.89 16.92
C TRP A 211 5.86 21.41 17.23
N VAL A 212 7.06 20.90 16.98
CA VAL A 212 7.46 19.54 17.35
C VAL A 212 8.39 19.60 18.57
N GLU A 213 8.13 18.72 19.53
CA GLU A 213 8.92 18.62 20.75
C GLU A 213 10.32 18.06 20.47
N ILE A 214 11.35 18.66 21.10
CA ILE A 214 12.76 18.27 21.00
C ILE A 214 13.44 18.22 22.38
N GLY A 215 14.64 17.63 22.44
CA GLY A 215 15.47 17.63 23.66
C GLY A 215 14.94 16.76 24.80
N ARG A 216 13.99 15.87 24.50
CA ARG A 216 13.38 14.92 25.44
C ARG A 216 13.42 13.53 24.85
N GLU A 217 13.31 12.51 25.71
CA GLU A 217 13.23 11.12 25.24
C GLU A 217 12.02 10.93 24.30
N PRO A 218 12.21 10.29 23.13
CA PRO A 218 11.12 9.95 22.23
C PRO A 218 10.08 9.05 22.89
N ARG A 219 8.80 9.28 22.58
CA ARG A 219 7.72 8.43 23.11
C ARG A 219 7.56 7.20 22.25
N VAL A 220 7.30 6.04 22.85
CA VAL A 220 7.02 4.81 22.11
C VAL A 220 5.52 4.69 21.87
N VAL A 221 5.13 4.60 20.60
CA VAL A 221 3.75 4.38 20.17
C VAL A 221 3.64 3.01 19.50
N PRO A 222 2.85 2.08 20.06
CA PRO A 222 2.57 0.81 19.40
C PRO A 222 1.92 1.01 18.03
N TYR A 223 2.23 0.18 17.04
CA TYR A 223 1.71 0.36 15.67
C TYR A 223 0.18 0.41 15.60
N ARG A 224 -0.51 -0.39 16.43
CA ARG A 224 -1.98 -0.39 16.58
C ARG A 224 -2.59 0.93 17.07
N LYS A 225 -1.76 1.87 17.55
CA LYS A 225 -2.20 3.18 18.07
C LYS A 225 -2.03 4.30 17.05
N PHE A 226 -1.53 4.00 15.85
CA PHE A 226 -1.61 4.89 14.70
C PHE A 226 -3.03 4.86 14.15
N LEU A 227 -3.65 6.04 14.01
CA LEU A 227 -5.09 6.17 13.75
C LEU A 227 -5.42 6.26 12.25
N LYS A 228 -4.40 6.22 11.40
CA LYS A 228 -4.49 6.26 9.95
C LYS A 228 -3.68 5.11 9.37
N PHE A 229 -3.99 4.74 8.13
CA PHE A 229 -3.29 3.71 7.36
C PHE A 229 -2.15 4.29 6.50
N ARG A 230 -2.09 5.63 6.38
CA ARG A 230 -1.08 6.38 5.64
C ARG A 230 -0.62 7.60 6.45
N PRO A 231 0.61 8.10 6.22
CA PRO A 231 1.05 9.34 6.84
C PRO A 231 0.21 10.52 6.36
N GLN A 232 0.20 11.57 7.17
CA GLN A 232 -0.32 12.89 6.78
C GLN A 232 0.57 13.52 5.70
N GLY A 233 1.88 13.27 5.79
CA GLY A 233 2.88 13.75 4.85
C GLY A 233 4.29 13.54 5.38
N PRO A 234 5.32 13.92 4.61
CA PRO A 234 6.70 13.96 5.11
C PRO A 234 6.87 15.10 6.12
N CYS A 235 7.78 14.89 7.09
CA CYS A 235 8.31 15.97 7.90
C CYS A 235 9.18 16.88 7.01
N PRO A 236 9.03 18.22 7.08
CA PRO A 236 9.88 19.13 6.34
C PRO A 236 11.37 18.87 6.58
N GLU A 237 12.16 18.86 5.52
CA GLU A 237 13.55 18.36 5.54
C GLU A 237 14.44 19.05 6.58
N ALA A 238 14.37 20.37 6.69
CA ALA A 238 15.14 21.14 7.68
C ALA A 238 14.76 20.78 9.13
N VAL A 239 13.48 20.50 9.39
CA VAL A 239 12.97 20.07 10.71
C VAL A 239 13.42 18.63 10.97
N TRP A 240 13.34 17.76 9.97
CA TRP A 240 13.78 16.38 10.07
C TRP A 240 15.28 16.25 10.34
N ALA A 241 16.12 17.01 9.66
CA ALA A 241 17.56 17.06 9.91
C ALA A 241 17.85 17.43 11.38
N GLN A 242 17.22 18.50 11.87
CA GLN A 242 17.33 18.92 13.26
C GLN A 242 16.85 17.88 14.28
N LEU A 243 15.80 17.12 13.97
CA LEU A 243 15.32 16.02 14.82
C LEU A 243 16.32 14.86 14.84
N ARG A 244 16.91 14.52 13.69
CA ARG A 244 17.90 13.46 13.56
C ARG A 244 19.19 13.77 14.31
N ASP A 245 19.66 15.00 14.25
CA ASP A 245 20.90 15.42 14.93
C ASP A 245 20.75 15.43 16.47
N ARG A 246 19.50 15.56 16.95
CA ARG A 246 19.17 15.62 18.39
C ARG A 246 18.62 14.30 18.93
N LEU A 247 18.50 13.27 18.11
CA LEU A 247 18.14 11.94 18.56
C LEU A 247 19.30 11.38 19.39
N PRO A 248 19.07 10.99 20.65
CA PRO A 248 20.10 10.26 21.38
C PRO A 248 20.46 9.01 20.58
N ALA A 249 21.77 8.80 20.41
CA ALA A 249 22.34 7.59 19.85
C ALA A 249 21.63 6.39 20.51
N GLY A 250 20.81 5.67 19.74
CA GLY A 250 19.99 4.60 20.30
C GLY A 250 20.89 3.50 20.88
N PRO A 251 20.41 2.74 21.88
CA PRO A 251 21.06 1.49 22.26
C PRO A 251 21.05 0.57 21.04
N GLY A 252 22.19 0.47 20.35
CA GLY A 252 22.31 -0.15 19.02
C GLY A 252 23.18 0.62 18.03
N SER A 253 23.64 1.84 18.37
CA SER A 253 24.62 2.60 17.59
C SER A 253 26.02 2.56 18.22
N VAL A 254 26.44 1.38 18.68
CA VAL A 254 27.88 1.12 18.81
C VAL A 254 28.39 0.99 17.36
N PRO A 255 29.35 1.82 16.91
CA PRO A 255 30.05 1.51 15.66
C PRO A 255 30.66 0.13 15.87
N ALA A 256 30.24 -0.86 15.09
CA ALA A 256 30.87 -2.18 15.13
C ALA A 256 32.39 -1.95 15.09
N PRO A 257 33.16 -2.43 16.07
CA PRO A 257 34.61 -2.33 15.98
C PRO A 257 34.99 -2.94 14.63
N ARG A 258 35.70 -2.17 13.80
CA ARG A 258 36.17 -2.64 12.49
C ARG A 258 36.77 -4.03 12.71
N ALA A 259 36.15 -5.04 12.12
CA ALA A 259 36.64 -6.40 12.22
C ALA A 259 38.12 -6.39 11.82
N PRO A 260 39.03 -6.95 12.63
CA PRO A 260 40.41 -7.07 12.21
C PRO A 260 40.44 -7.84 10.90
N VAL A 261 41.12 -7.26 9.90
CA VAL A 261 41.29 -7.85 8.58
C VAL A 261 41.73 -9.31 8.77
N PRO A 262 40.99 -10.30 8.22
CA PRO A 262 41.35 -11.70 8.39
C PRO A 262 42.79 -11.92 7.88
N PRO A 263 43.61 -12.73 8.57
CA PRO A 263 45.04 -12.90 8.28
C PRO A 263 45.34 -13.39 6.85
N LEU A 264 44.33 -13.83 6.10
CA LEU A 264 44.41 -14.15 4.68
C LEU A 264 44.66 -12.94 3.77
N LEU A 265 44.14 -11.74 4.09
CA LEU A 265 44.35 -10.55 3.25
C LEU A 265 45.74 -9.94 3.40
N LYS A 266 46.39 -10.12 4.57
CA LYS A 266 47.82 -9.76 4.75
C LYS A 266 48.76 -10.65 3.96
N ARG A 267 48.35 -11.90 3.65
CA ARG A 267 49.16 -12.85 2.88
C ARG A 267 49.13 -12.54 1.38
N ILE A 268 47.97 -12.11 0.87
CA ILE A 268 47.81 -11.73 -0.56
C ILE A 268 48.46 -10.37 -0.85
N LEU A 269 48.36 -9.39 0.06
CA LEU A 269 48.99 -8.08 -0.13
C LEU A 269 50.53 -8.09 0.04
N ARG A 270 51.11 -9.15 0.62
CA ARG A 270 52.57 -9.35 0.65
C ARG A 270 53.12 -9.98 -0.63
N SER A 271 52.33 -10.71 -1.40
CA SER A 271 52.82 -11.37 -2.62
C SER A 271 52.82 -10.48 -3.87
N TYR A 272 52.35 -9.23 -3.76
CA TYR A 272 52.32 -8.24 -4.85
C TYR A 272 53.34 -7.09 -4.66
N ARG A 273 54.26 -7.22 -3.69
CA ARG A 273 55.35 -6.25 -3.44
C ARG A 273 56.74 -6.89 -3.35
N GLY A 274 56.90 -8.08 -3.93
CA GLY A 274 58.20 -8.72 -4.17
C GLY A 274 58.45 -8.79 -5.65
#